data_AF-A0A961NFV1-F1
#
_entry.id   AF-A0A961NFV1-F1
#
_cell.length_a   1.000
_cell.length_b   1.000
_cell.length_c   1.000
_cell.angle_alpha   90.00
_cell.angle_beta   90.00
_cell.angle_gamma   90.00
#
_symmetry.space_group_name_H-M   'P 1'
#
loop_
_entity.id
_entity.type
_entity.pdbx_description
1 polymer ?
#
loop_
_entity_poly.entity_id
_entity_poly.type
_entity_poly.pdbx_seq_one_letter_code
_entity_poly.pdbx_strand_id
1 'polypeptide(L)' 'DRNIKMLKADWTTHDPRITRALESYGRSGVPLYVLYIPPEYNPILLPEVLTESAVMTALERIRPTESTAPRAD' A
#
# COMPACT_ATOMS: atom_id res chain seq x y z
N ASP A 1 13.96 5.59 10.15
CA ASP A 1 12.57 5.17 9.96
C ASP A 1 11.98 5.73 8.68
N ARG A 2 11.22 4.91 7.93
CA ARG A 2 10.52 5.31 6.70
C ARG A 2 9.11 5.92 6.94
N ASN A 3 8.73 6.14 8.20
CA ASN A 3 7.41 6.64 8.62
C ASN A 3 6.22 5.87 8.01
N ILE A 4 6.29 4.55 8.02
CA ILE A 4 5.25 3.66 7.48
C ILE A 4 4.33 3.23 8.62
N LYS A 5 3.01 3.20 8.38
CA LYS A 5 2.02 2.64 9.31
C LYS A 5 1.31 1.46 8.67
N MET A 6 1.24 0.34 9.39
CA MET A 6 0.48 -0.84 8.98
C MET A 6 -0.96 -0.72 9.47
N LEU A 7 -1.90 -1.01 8.57
CA LEU A 7 -3.31 -1.13 8.90
C LEU A 7 -3.77 -2.56 8.56
N LYS A 8 -4.67 -3.10 9.38
CA LYS A 8 -5.29 -4.41 9.16
C LYS A 8 -6.79 -4.28 9.33
N ALA A 9 -7.53 -4.87 8.41
CA ALA A 9 -8.98 -5.02 8.49
C ALA A 9 -9.30 -6.52 8.51
N ASP A 10 -10.08 -6.97 9.50
CA ASP A 10 -10.50 -8.36 9.63
C ASP A 10 -11.88 -8.56 8.99
N TRP A 11 -11.94 -9.41 7.96
CA TRP A 11 -13.16 -9.68 7.19
C TRP A 11 -13.87 -10.98 7.59
N THR A 12 -13.45 -11.67 8.67
CA THR A 12 -14.10 -12.94 9.08
C THR A 12 -15.60 -12.81 9.35
N THR A 13 -16.06 -11.65 9.82
CA THR A 13 -17.49 -11.37 10.06
C THR A 13 -18.21 -10.69 8.89
N HIS A 14 -17.56 -10.57 7.72
CA HIS A 14 -18.12 -9.91 6.53
C HIS A 14 -18.65 -8.49 6.81
N ASP A 15 -17.90 -7.68 7.58
CA ASP A 15 -18.30 -6.29 7.87
C ASP A 15 -18.61 -5.53 6.56
N PRO A 16 -19.82 -4.94 6.42
CA PRO A 16 -20.26 -4.27 5.19
C PRO A 16 -19.32 -3.14 4.74
N ARG A 17 -18.61 -2.49 5.65
CA ARG A 17 -17.65 -1.43 5.33
C ARG A 17 -16.41 -2.00 4.65
N ILE A 18 -15.93 -3.16 5.12
CA ILE A 18 -14.79 -3.86 4.52
C ILE A 18 -15.21 -4.44 3.18
N THR A 19 -16.40 -5.04 3.07
CA THR A 19 -16.94 -5.54 1.80
C THR A 19 -17.01 -4.43 0.74
N ARG A 20 -17.56 -3.25 1.06
CA ARG A 20 -17.57 -2.11 0.13
C ARG A 20 -16.17 -1.65 -0.26
N ALA A 21 -15.22 -1.67 0.66
CA ALA A 21 -13.84 -1.34 0.35
C ALA A 21 -13.23 -2.34 -0.64
N LEU A 22 -13.41 -3.65 -0.41
CA LEU A 22 -12.97 -4.71 -1.34
C LEU A 22 -13.62 -4.54 -2.73
N GLU A 23 -14.92 -4.29 -2.78
CA GLU A 23 -15.67 -4.06 -4.04
C GLU A 23 -15.14 -2.85 -4.81
N SER A 24 -14.71 -1.78 -4.11
CA SER A 24 -14.10 -0.60 -4.75
C SER A 24 -12.78 -0.92 -5.46
N TYR A 25 -12.12 -2.02 -5.07
CA TYR A 25 -10.95 -2.59 -5.74
C TYR A 25 -11.30 -3.71 -6.73
N GLY A 26 -12.59 -3.92 -7.03
CA GLY A 26 -13.05 -5.03 -7.87
C GLY A 26 -12.79 -6.40 -7.26
N ARG A 27 -12.79 -6.50 -5.93
CA ARG A 27 -12.57 -7.75 -5.18
C ARG A 27 -13.84 -8.17 -4.45
N SER A 28 -14.17 -9.45 -4.55
CA SER A 28 -15.31 -10.05 -3.83
C SER A 28 -14.94 -10.59 -2.45
N GLY A 29 -13.66 -10.48 -2.05
CA GLY A 29 -13.16 -11.04 -0.79
C GLY A 29 -11.67 -10.77 -0.57
N VAL A 30 -11.14 -11.37 0.51
CA VAL A 30 -9.72 -11.34 0.89
C VAL A 30 -8.95 -12.50 0.22
N PRO A 31 -7.61 -12.42 0.08
CA PRO A 31 -6.71 -11.34 0.52
C PRO A 31 -6.70 -10.12 -0.43
N LEU A 32 -6.54 -8.93 0.17
CA LEU A 32 -6.22 -7.69 -0.54
C LEU A 32 -5.15 -6.93 0.24
N TYR A 33 -4.09 -6.53 -0.46
CA TYR A 33 -3.01 -5.73 0.10
C TYR A 33 -2.84 -4.46 -0.73
N VAL A 34 -2.80 -3.32 -0.04
CA VAL A 34 -2.79 -2.00 -0.66
C VAL A 34 -1.74 -1.13 0.01
N LEU A 35 -0.88 -0.51 -0.79
CA LEU A 35 0.07 0.50 -0.34
C LEU A 35 -0.41 1.88 -0.80
N TYR A 36 -0.64 2.77 0.16
CA TYR A 36 -0.93 4.18 -0.09
C TYR A 36 0.33 5.00 0.17
N ILE A 37 0.70 5.86 -0.77
CA ILE A 37 1.86 6.74 -0.67
C ILE A 37 1.38 8.19 -0.85
N PRO A 38 1.20 8.97 0.23
CA PRO A 38 0.85 10.37 0.10
C PRO A 38 1.92 11.15 -0.70
N PRO A 39 1.54 12.19 -1.46
CA PRO A 39 0.19 12.69 -1.70
C PRO A 39 -0.54 11.96 -2.85
N GLU A 40 0.02 10.88 -3.38
CA GLU A 40 -0.59 10.14 -4.48
C GLU A 40 -1.87 9.46 -4.04
N TYR A 41 -2.95 9.68 -4.80
CA TYR A 41 -4.26 9.09 -4.54
C TYR A 41 -4.47 7.75 -5.25
N ASN A 42 -3.51 7.31 -6.08
CA ASN A 42 -3.60 6.02 -6.75
C ASN A 42 -2.84 4.96 -5.94
N PRO A 43 -3.55 4.07 -5.22
CA PRO A 43 -2.90 3.06 -4.42
C PRO A 43 -2.20 2.00 -5.28
N ILE A 44 -1.14 1.42 -4.71
CA ILE A 44 -0.45 0.27 -5.31
C ILE A 44 -1.06 -1.01 -4.74
N LEU A 45 -1.64 -1.83 -5.62
CA LEU A 45 -2.08 -3.18 -5.31
C LEU A 45 -0.88 -4.12 -5.25
N LEU A 46 -0.74 -4.87 -4.17
CA LEU A 46 0.27 -5.92 -4.06
C LEU A 46 -0.31 -7.28 -4.46
N PRO A 47 0.54 -8.26 -4.82
CA PRO A 47 0.09 -9.60 -5.14
C PRO A 47 -0.68 -10.26 -3.97
N GLU A 48 -1.66 -11.10 -4.30
CA GLU A 48 -2.43 -11.87 -3.31
C GLU A 48 -1.55 -12.86 -2.53
N VAL A 49 -0.56 -13.46 -3.21
CA VAL A 49 0.54 -14.16 -2.56
C VAL A 49 1.58 -13.14 -2.16
N LEU A 50 1.48 -12.68 -0.91
CA LEU A 50 2.40 -11.67 -0.39
C LEU A 50 3.75 -12.29 -0.06
N THR A 51 4.79 -11.85 -0.76
CA THR A 51 6.19 -12.21 -0.45
C THR A 51 6.90 -11.01 0.18
N GLU A 52 7.93 -11.28 0.98
CA GLU A 52 8.80 -10.23 1.52
C GLU A 52 9.39 -9.39 0.38
N SER A 53 9.86 -10.02 -0.69
CA SER A 53 10.39 -9.33 -1.86
C SER A 53 9.37 -8.39 -2.49
N ALA A 54 8.11 -8.80 -2.65
CA ALA A 54 7.07 -7.95 -3.22
C ALA A 54 6.80 -6.71 -2.35
N VAL A 55 6.82 -6.87 -1.02
CA VAL A 55 6.67 -5.76 -0.09
C VAL A 55 7.89 -4.84 -0.18
N MET A 56 9.12 -5.37 -0.12
CA MET A 56 10.33 -4.54 -0.18
C MET A 56 10.40 -3.73 -1.48
N THR A 57 10.15 -4.36 -2.63
CA THR A 57 10.09 -3.69 -3.93
C THR A 57 9.02 -2.58 -3.97
N ALA A 58 7.86 -2.80 -3.35
CA ALA A 58 6.84 -1.77 -3.28
C ALA A 58 7.27 -0.58 -2.39
N LEU A 59 7.93 -0.85 -1.26
CA LEU A 59 8.42 0.16 -0.33
C LEU A 59 9.59 0.99 -0.88
N GLU A 60 10.33 0.51 -1.88
CA GLU A 60 11.33 1.32 -2.59
C GLU A 60 10.73 2.54 -3.30
N ARG A 61 9.42 2.53 -3.57
CA ARG A 61 8.71 3.71 -4.11
C ARG A 61 8.51 4.81 -3.07
N ILE A 62 8.59 4.48 -1.78
CA ILE A 62 8.62 5.45 -0.70
C ILE A 62 10.04 6.04 -0.67
N ARG A 63 10.35 6.89 -1.65
CA ARG A 63 11.58 7.65 -1.63
C ARG A 63 11.47 8.68 -0.50
N PRO A 64 12.42 8.72 0.45
CA PRO A 64 12.70 9.98 1.11
C PRO A 64 12.99 10.97 -0.02
N THR A 65 12.38 12.14 0.00
CA THR A 65 12.83 13.24 -0.86
C THR A 65 14.27 13.53 -0.46
N GLU A 66 15.24 12.88 -1.09
CA GLU A 66 16.59 13.39 -1.09
C GLU A 66 16.50 14.72 -1.84
N SER A 67 16.74 15.76 -1.05
CA SER A 67 16.98 17.13 -1.47
C SER A 67 17.63 17.16 -2.84
N THR A 68 16.92 17.72 -3.82
CA THR A 68 17.55 18.35 -4.99
C THR A 68 18.49 19.43 -4.47
N ALA A 69 19.72 19.06 -4.12
CA ALA A 69 20.82 19.99 -4.00
C ALA A 69 21.47 20.04 -5.39
N PRO A 70 21.56 21.21 -6.05
CA PRO A 70 22.34 21.33 -7.26
C PRO A 70 23.79 21.05 -6.87
N ARG A 71 24.42 20.10 -7.56
CA ARG A 71 25.87 19.99 -7.57
C ARG A 71 26.40 21.15 -8.43
N ALA A 72 26.48 22.34 -7.82
CA ALA A 72 27.67 23.17 -7.95
C ALA A 72 28.68 22.52 -7.00
N ASP A 73 29.92 22.22 -7.36
CA ASP A 73 30.88 22.95 -8.19
C ASP A 73 31.76 21.97 -8.99
#